data_AF-A0A2P8FZ77-F1
#
_entry.id   AF-A0A2P8FZ77-F1
#
_cell.length_a   1.000
_cell.length_b   1.000
_cell.length_c   1.000
_cell.angle_alpha   90.00
_cell.angle_beta   90.00
_cell.angle_gamma   90.00
#
_symmetry.space_group_name_H-M   'P 1'
#
loop_
_entity.id
_entity.type
_entity.pdbx_description
1 polymer ?
#
loop_
_entity_poly.entity_id
_entity_poly.type
_entity_poly.pdbx_seq_one_letter_code
_entity_poly.pdbx_strand_id
1 'polypeptide(L)'
;MNHHTVFHVHSKGQRIRIPLKELQFVEVRADGCVLHLTHSHVITEDSPEKIWACLPEDCFLQVRRKFMINLHHIAGICDDYIHMRTGLISQRERQTGRISAHWL
;
A
#
# COMPACT_ATOMS: atom_id res chain seq x y z
N MET A 1 10.89 -10.60 19.96
CA MET A 1 10.71 -10.84 18.52
C MET A 1 11.59 -9.86 17.77
N ASN A 2 12.41 -10.32 16.83
CA ASN A 2 13.29 -9.43 16.08
C ASN A 2 12.44 -8.61 15.11
N HIS A 3 12.21 -7.34 15.44
CA HIS A 3 11.59 -6.41 14.49
C HIS A 3 12.57 -6.21 13.34
N HIS A 4 12.36 -6.91 12.22
CA HIS A 4 13.12 -6.64 11.01
C HIS A 4 12.83 -5.20 10.59
N THR A 5 13.80 -4.30 10.74
CA THR A 5 13.62 -2.88 10.39
C THR A 5 13.54 -2.64 8.88
N VAL A 6 13.83 -3.68 8.08
CA VAL A 6 13.88 -3.65 6.61
C VAL A 6 13.35 -4.97 6.03
N PHE A 7 12.79 -4.91 4.82
CA PHE A 7 12.49 -6.08 3.99
C PHE A 7 13.01 -5.87 2.57
N HIS A 8 12.88 -6.87 1.70
CA HIS A 8 13.35 -6.80 0.32
C HIS A 8 12.22 -7.11 -0.65
N VAL A 9 12.20 -6.40 -1.77
CA VAL A 9 11.26 -6.61 -2.88
C VAL A 9 12.00 -6.72 -4.21
N HIS A 10 11.35 -7.29 -5.22
CA HIS A 10 11.87 -7.32 -6.60
C HIS A 10 11.23 -6.22 -7.45
N SER A 11 12.06 -5.44 -8.13
CA SER A 11 11.61 -4.38 -9.02
C SER A 11 12.59 -4.25 -10.17
N LYS A 12 12.10 -4.32 -11.41
CA LYS A 12 12.90 -4.20 -12.64
C LYS A 12 14.08 -5.17 -12.64
N GLY A 13 13.86 -6.40 -12.19
CA GLY A 13 14.89 -7.44 -12.09
C GLY A 13 15.94 -7.21 -11.00
N GLN A 14 15.77 -6.20 -10.13
CA GLN A 14 16.67 -5.92 -9.02
C GLN A 14 16.01 -6.18 -7.68
N ARG A 15 16.81 -6.65 -6.71
CA ARG A 15 16.39 -6.79 -5.31
C ARG A 15 16.61 -5.47 -4.58
N ILE A 16 15.52 -4.80 -4.22
CA ILE A 16 15.53 -3.51 -3.54
C ILE A 16 15.29 -3.72 -2.04
N ARG A 17 16.09 -3.06 -1.21
CA ARG A 17 15.92 -3.02 0.25
C ARG A 17 14.98 -1.89 0.64
N ILE A 18 13.93 -2.19 1.38
CA ILE A 18 12.91 -1.24 1.83
C ILE A 18 12.97 -1.09 3.35
N PRO A 19 13.25 0.12 3.87
CA PRO A 19 13.12 0.40 5.29
C PRO A 19 11.65 0.51 5.71
N LEU A 20 11.22 -0.24 6.73
CA LEU A 20 9.83 -0.21 7.20
C LEU A 20 9.40 1.17 7.69
N LYS A 21 10.33 1.90 8.33
CA LYS A 21 10.07 3.27 8.83
C LYS A 21 9.73 4.26 7.72
N GLU A 22 10.19 4.02 6.49
CA GLU A 22 9.91 4.89 5.34
C GLU A 22 8.60 4.50 4.65
N LEU A 23 8.18 3.24 4.78
CA LEU A 23 6.99 2.70 4.13
C LEU A 23 5.73 3.20 4.83
N GLN A 24 4.96 4.01 4.11
CA GLN A 24 3.69 4.55 4.59
C GLN A 24 2.53 3.59 4.30
N PHE A 25 2.45 3.09 3.07
CA PHE A 25 1.44 2.11 2.68
C PHE A 25 1.85 1.36 1.42
N VAL A 26 1.25 0.19 1.24
CA VAL A 26 1.31 -0.58 0.00
C VAL A 26 -0.04 -0.50 -0.69
N GLU A 27 -0.02 -0.24 -1.99
CA GLU A 27 -1.18 -0.23 -2.87
C GLU A 27 -1.08 -1.40 -3.85
N VAL A 28 -2.09 -2.27 -3.87
CA VAL A 28 -2.22 -3.36 -4.84
C VAL A 28 -2.81 -2.80 -6.14
N ARG A 29 -2.12 -3.04 -7.25
CA ARG A 29 -2.55 -2.73 -8.61
C ARG A 29 -2.76 -4.00 -9.42
N ALA A 30 -3.18 -3.87 -10.67
CA ALA A 30 -3.48 -5.01 -11.53
C ALA A 30 -2.24 -5.85 -11.87
N ASP A 31 -1.05 -5.22 -11.85
CA ASP A 31 0.22 -5.75 -12.32
C ASP A 31 1.29 -5.88 -11.22
N GLY A 32 0.90 -5.69 -9.95
CA GLY A 32 1.81 -5.81 -8.82
C GLY A 32 1.44 -4.88 -7.68
N CYS A 33 2.44 -4.41 -6.95
CA CYS A 33 2.25 -3.51 -5.83
C CYS A 33 3.06 -2.22 -5.99
N VAL A 34 2.53 -1.12 -5.44
CA VAL A 34 3.24 0.13 -5.27
C VAL A 34 3.48 0.36 -3.80
N LEU A 35 4.75 0.43 -3.42
CA LEU A 35 5.19 0.76 -2.06
C LEU A 35 5.39 2.27 -2.00
N HIS A 36 4.53 2.95 -1.25
CA HIS A 36 4.60 4.40 -1.06
C HIS A 36 5.50 4.70 0.14
N LEU A 37 6.69 5.23 -0.16
CA LEU A 37 7.69 5.63 0.83
C LEU A 37 7.52 7.11 1.19
N THR A 38 8.27 7.61 2.18
CA THR A 38 8.17 9.02 2.62
C THR A 38 8.56 10.01 1.53
N HIS A 39 9.51 9.67 0.66
CA HIS A 39 10.04 10.58 -0.36
C HIS A 39 9.98 10.03 -1.79
N SER A 40 9.42 8.84 -1.99
CA SER A 40 9.41 8.15 -3.27
C SER A 40 8.39 7.01 -3.30
N HIS A 41 8.33 6.28 -4.41
CA HIS A 41 7.59 5.04 -4.50
C HIS A 41 8.41 3.97 -5.23
N VAL A 42 8.15 2.70 -4.91
CA VAL A 42 8.74 1.55 -5.58
C VAL A 42 7.62 0.69 -6.15
N ILE A 43 7.66 0.45 -7.46
CA ILE A 43 6.76 -0.51 -8.12
C ILE A 43 7.45 -1.86 -8.08
N THR A 44 6.79 -2.86 -7.50
CA THR A 44 7.32 -4.22 -7.37
C THR A 44 6.47 -5.22 -8.13
N GLU A 45 7.14 -6.20 -8.71
CA GLU A 45 6.52 -7.38 -9.34
C GLU A 45 6.16 -8.45 -8.28
N ASP A 46 6.52 -8.25 -7.00
CA ASP A 46 6.18 -9.17 -5.93
C ASP A 46 4.68 -9.16 -5.62
N SER A 47 4.14 -10.33 -5.30
CA SER A 47 2.72 -10.48 -4.97
C SER A 47 2.37 -9.81 -3.63
N PRO A 48 1.12 -9.34 -3.45
CA PRO A 48 0.67 -8.78 -2.18
C PRO A 48 0.91 -9.72 -0.99
N GLU A 49 0.66 -11.01 -1.16
CA GLU A 49 0.80 -12.02 -0.10
C GLU A 49 2.25 -12.14 0.38
N LYS A 50 3.20 -12.10 -0.56
CA LYS A 50 4.63 -12.11 -0.26
C LYS A 50 5.05 -10.87 0.51
N ILE A 51 4.51 -9.71 0.15
CA ILE A 51 4.80 -8.45 0.85
C ILE A 51 4.18 -8.50 2.25
N TRP A 52 2.93 -8.96 2.40
CA TRP A 52 2.22 -8.93 3.69
C TRP A 52 2.92 -9.80 4.72
N ALA A 53 3.42 -10.97 4.31
CA ALA A 53 4.20 -11.85 5.17
C ALA A 53 5.51 -11.22 5.70
N CYS A 54 5.98 -10.14 5.10
CA CYS A 54 7.16 -9.40 5.55
C CYS A 54 6.83 -8.21 6.48
N LEU A 55 5.55 -7.85 6.61
CA LEU A 55 5.13 -6.66 7.33
C LEU A 55 4.65 -7.03 8.73
N PRO A 56 5.14 -6.36 9.78
CA PRO A 56 4.76 -6.68 11.15
C PRO A 56 3.34 -6.18 11.46
N GLU A 57 2.48 -7.10 11.94
CA GLU A 57 1.04 -6.89 12.12
C GLU A 57 0.68 -5.85 13.19
N ASP A 58 1.60 -5.53 14.09
CA ASP A 58 1.44 -4.49 15.11
C ASP A 58 1.60 -3.07 14.54
N CYS A 59 2.34 -2.92 13.44
CA CYS A 59 2.53 -1.64 12.76
C CYS A 59 1.70 -1.51 11.48
N PHE A 60 1.32 -2.62 10.85
CA PHE A 60 0.67 -2.63 9.55
C PHE A 60 -0.71 -3.26 9.60
N LEU A 61 -1.68 -2.56 8.99
CA LEU A 61 -3.06 -3.02 8.93
C LEU A 61 -3.53 -3.13 7.48
N GLN A 62 -4.08 -4.29 7.12
CA GLN A 62 -4.74 -4.44 5.83
C GLN A 62 -6.06 -3.66 5.85
N VAL A 63 -6.20 -2.71 4.93
CA VAL A 63 -7.41 -1.91 4.77
C VAL A 63 -7.93 -2.10 3.36
N ARG A 64 -9.17 -2.60 3.26
CA ARG A 64 -9.76 -3.06 1.98
C ARG A 64 -8.91 -4.16 1.33
N ARG A 65 -9.32 -4.59 0.13
CA ARG A 65 -8.58 -5.61 -0.65
C ARG A 65 -7.29 -5.07 -1.28
N LYS A 66 -7.08 -3.75 -1.28
CA LYS A 66 -6.04 -3.08 -2.08
C LYS A 66 -4.97 -2.35 -1.28
N PHE A 67 -5.10 -2.22 0.04
CA PHE A 67 -4.13 -1.44 0.82
C PHE A 67 -3.65 -2.18 2.06
N MET A 68 -2.38 -1.98 2.38
CA MET A 68 -1.77 -2.30 3.66
C MET A 68 -1.11 -1.03 4.18
N ILE A 69 -1.60 -0.50 5.30
CA ILE A 69 -1.20 0.83 5.81
C ILE A 69 -0.30 0.70 7.03
N ASN A 70 0.70 1.58 7.13
CA ASN A 70 1.51 1.73 8.34
C ASN A 70 0.82 2.71 9.29
N LEU A 71 0.44 2.22 10.47
CA LEU A 71 -0.30 2.99 11.47
C LEU A 71 0.48 4.21 11.98
N HIS A 72 1.83 4.14 11.98
CA HIS A 72 2.68 5.24 12.42
C HIS A 72 2.72 6.44 11.46
N HIS A 73 2.21 6.29 10.24
CA HIS A 73 2.19 7.33 9.21
C HIS A 73 0.81 7.94 8.96
N ILE A 74 -0.19 7.54 9.74
CA ILE A 74 -1.52 8.16 9.71
C ILE A 74 -1.42 9.59 10.27
N ALA A 75 -1.72 10.57 9.42
CA ALA A 75 -1.84 11.97 9.79
C ALA A 75 -3.25 12.33 10.29
N GLY A 76 -4.27 11.57 9.88
CA GLY A 76 -5.64 11.74 10.31
C GLY A 76 -6.60 10.77 9.61
N ILE A 77 -7.80 10.63 10.16
CA ILE A 77 -8.87 9.81 9.58
C ILE A 77 -10.14 10.66 9.58
N CYS A 78 -10.82 10.70 8.44
CA CYS A 78 -12.15 11.29 8.29
C CYS A 78 -13.07 10.30 7.58
N ASP A 79 -14.36 10.60 7.49
CA ASP A 79 -15.39 9.66 6.98
C ASP A 79 -15.03 9.03 5.63
N ASP A 80 -14.38 9.79 4.74
CA ASP A 80 -14.11 9.37 3.38
C ASP A 80 -12.65 8.96 3.12
N TYR A 81 -11.71 9.35 3.97
CA TYR A 81 -10.28 9.18 3.71
C TYR A 81 -9.47 8.83 4.95
N ILE A 82 -8.44 8.02 4.73
CA ILE A 82 -7.29 7.90 5.62
C ILE A 82 -6.20 8.81 5.07
N HIS A 83 -5.83 9.81 5.85
CA HIS A 83 -4.74 10.72 5.52
C HIS A 83 -3.43 10.10 5.95
N MET A 84 -2.60 9.72 4.99
CA MET A 84 -1.21 9.38 5.21
C MET A 84 -0.37 10.65 5.11
N ARG A 85 0.84 10.66 5.68
CA ARG A 85 1.72 11.84 5.65
C ARG A 85 1.95 12.41 4.24
N THR A 86 1.97 11.56 3.20
CA THR A 86 2.16 12.00 1.81
C THR A 86 1.08 11.53 0.83
N GLY A 87 -0.04 11.00 1.31
CA GLY A 87 -1.03 10.37 0.44
C GLY A 87 -2.41 10.26 1.07
N LEU A 88 -3.41 9.95 0.25
CA LEU A 88 -4.79 9.78 0.66
C LEU A 88 -5.29 8.41 0.22
N ILE A 89 -5.86 7.65 1.16
CA ILE A 89 -6.49 6.37 0.87
C ILE A 89 -8.00 6.55 1.02
N SER A 90 -8.72 6.48 -0.10
CA SER A 90 -10.19 6.54 -0.11
C SER A 90 -10.77 5.36 0.66
N GLN A 91 -11.65 5.65 1.60
CA GLN A 91 -12.43 4.64 2.29
C GLN A 91 -13.59 4.15 1.42
N ARG A 92 -14.08 4.95 0.46
CA ARG A 92 -15.10 4.53 -0.49
C ARG A 92 -14.51 3.65 -1.57
N GLU A 93 -15.20 2.56 -1.90
CA GLU A 93 -14.89 1.78 -3.09
C GLU A 93 -15.20 2.65 -4.30
N ARG A 94 -14.18 2.97 -5.10
CA ARG A 94 -14.41 3.63 -6.38
C ARG A 94 -15.18 2.64 -7.22
N GLN A 95 -16.49 2.81 -7.34
CA GLN A 95 -17.28 2.15 -8.37
C GLN A 95 -16.65 2.60 -9.69
N THR A 96 -15.75 1.80 -10.26
CA THR A 96 -15.50 1.83 -11.69
C THR A 96 -16.78 1.32 -12.34
N GLY A 97 -17.80 2.18 -12.36
CA GLY A 97 -18.97 1.95 -13.17
C GLY A 97 -18.47 1.75 -14.59
N ARG A 98 -18.70 0.57 -15.15
CA ARG A 98 -18.99 0.53 -16.59
C ARG A 98 -20.14 1.51 -16.73
N ILE A 99 -19.89 2.65 -17.38
CA ILE A 99 -20.98 3.37 -18.01
C ILE A 99 -21.51 2.37 -19.04
N SER A 100 -22.51 1.60 -18.66
CA SER A 100 -23.32 0.88 -19.63
C SER A 100 -24.06 1.99 -20.35
N ALA A 101 -23.52 2.43 -21.48
CA ALA A 101 -24.24 3.22 -22.45
C ALA A 101 -25.37 2.31 -22.97
N HIS A 102 -26.47 2.28 -22.23
CA HIS A 102 -27.72 1.71 -22.66
C HIS A 102 -28.82 2.68 -22.25
N TRP A 103 -28.81 3.84 -22.91
CA TRP A 103 -29.98 4.67 -23.08
C TRP A 103 -29.94 5.26 -24.48
N LEU A 104 -31.00 4.91 -25.22
CA LEU A 104 -31.39 5.26 -26.60
C LEU A 104 -30.80 4.36 -27.69
#